data_AF-A0A8J6VHS3-F1
#
_entry.id   AF-A0A8J6VHS3-F1
#
_cell.length_a   1.000
_cell.length_b   1.000
_cell.length_c   1.000
_cell.angle_alpha   90.00
_cell.angle_beta   90.00
_cell.angle_gamma   90.00
#
_symmetry.space_group_name_H-M   'P 1'
#
loop_
_entity.id
_entity.type
_entity.pdbx_description
1 polymer ?
#
loop_
_entity_poly.entity_id
_entity_poly.type
_entity_poly.pdbx_seq_one_letter_code
_entity_poly.pdbx_strand_id
1 'polypeptide(L)'
;MIPLTLALATALLFTAWGYKNAAYYSDRGNVLYNQNQLEEAIASYRQATQLDPNNSPAYNNLLRSDRCLSSSFKFSRYARSTSCFGSP
;
A
#
# COMPACT_ATOMS: atom_id res chain seq x y z
N MET A 1 35.55 -19.03 2.32
CA MET A 1 35.47 -17.71 2.98
C MET A 1 34.87 -16.73 1.99
N ILE A 2 33.63 -16.31 2.18
CA ILE A 2 32.95 -15.36 1.28
C ILE A 2 33.48 -13.95 1.61
N PRO A 3 33.96 -13.16 0.64
CA PRO A 3 34.51 -11.83 0.91
C PRO A 3 33.42 -10.89 1.45
N LEU A 4 33.77 -10.05 2.42
CA LEU A 4 32.87 -9.10 3.10
C LEU A 4 32.10 -8.20 2.12
N THR A 5 32.72 -7.89 0.97
CA THR A 5 32.11 -7.11 -0.12
C THR A 5 30.92 -7.81 -0.77
N LEU A 6 30.95 -9.14 -0.89
CA LEU A 6 29.86 -9.92 -1.48
C LEU A 6 28.68 -10.07 -0.50
N ALA A 7 28.94 -10.14 0.81
CA ALA A 7 27.89 -10.17 1.84
C ALA A 7 27.14 -8.83 1.97
N LEU A 8 27.85 -7.70 1.85
CA LEU A 8 27.22 -6.38 1.82
C LEU A 8 26.42 -6.16 0.52
N ALA A 9 26.95 -6.61 -0.62
CA ALA A 9 26.25 -6.51 -1.90
C ALA A 9 24.95 -7.33 -1.91
N THR A 10 24.94 -8.54 -1.36
CA THR A 10 23.70 -9.35 -1.29
C THR A 10 22.69 -8.75 -0.32
N ALA A 11 23.11 -8.17 0.80
CA ALA A 11 22.22 -7.46 1.72
C ALA A 11 21.60 -6.20 1.09
N LEU A 12 22.39 -5.42 0.35
CA LEU A 12 21.90 -4.24 -0.37
C LEU A 12 20.96 -4.61 -1.51
N LEU A 13 21.24 -5.69 -2.25
CA LEU A 13 20.34 -6.17 -3.29
C LEU A 13 19.04 -6.71 -2.69
N PHE A 14 19.09 -7.46 -1.60
CA PHE A 14 17.90 -8.02 -0.94
C PHE A 14 17.00 -6.92 -0.34
N THR A 15 17.60 -5.91 0.28
CA THR A 15 16.87 -4.74 0.81
C THR A 15 16.34 -3.84 -0.32
N ALA A 16 17.11 -3.61 -1.38
CA ALA A 16 16.67 -2.83 -2.53
C ALA A 16 15.56 -3.51 -3.36
N TRP A 17 15.58 -4.84 -3.46
CA TRP A 17 14.52 -5.60 -4.14
C TRP A 17 13.18 -5.50 -3.40
N GLY A 18 13.20 -5.61 -2.07
CA GLY A 18 12.01 -5.41 -1.24
C GLY A 18 11.47 -3.99 -1.33
N TYR A 19 12.36 -2.99 -1.26
CA TYR A 19 12.03 -1.57 -1.31
C TYR A 19 11.36 -1.14 -2.63
N LYS A 20 11.92 -1.51 -3.78
CA LYS A 20 11.37 -1.11 -5.09
C LYS A 20 9.98 -1.71 -5.33
N ASN A 21 9.74 -2.92 -4.83
CA ASN A 21 8.44 -3.56 -4.94
C ASN A 21 7.41 -2.88 -4.04
N ALA A 22 7.79 -2.48 -2.82
CA ALA A 22 6.88 -1.77 -1.92
C ALA A 22 6.36 -0.45 -2.51
N ALA A 23 7.24 0.34 -3.14
CA ALA A 23 6.84 1.57 -3.84
C ALA A 23 5.85 1.29 -4.99
N TYR A 24 6.12 0.27 -5.81
CA TYR A 24 5.22 -0.14 -6.89
C TYR A 24 3.81 -0.48 -6.39
N TYR A 25 3.70 -1.27 -5.31
CA TYR A 25 2.40 -1.63 -4.74
C TYR A 25 1.68 -0.43 -4.11
N SER A 26 2.43 0.52 -3.54
CA SER A 26 1.88 1.79 -3.04
C SER A 26 1.28 2.63 -4.18
N ASP A 27 2.00 2.79 -5.27
CA ASP A 27 1.54 3.56 -6.43
C ASP A 27 0.34 2.90 -7.10
N ARG A 28 0.35 1.57 -7.24
CA ARG A 28 -0.80 0.81 -7.72
C ARG A 28 -2.01 1.00 -6.82
N GLY A 29 -1.83 0.99 -5.50
CA GLY A 29 -2.89 1.29 -4.53
C GLY A 29 -3.47 2.69 -4.72
N ASN A 30 -2.63 3.69 -4.98
CA ASN A 30 -3.07 5.06 -5.24
C ASN A 30 -3.95 5.15 -6.51
N VAL A 31 -3.53 4.49 -7.58
CA VAL A 31 -4.29 4.43 -8.84
C VAL A 31 -5.65 3.77 -8.61
N LEU A 32 -5.70 2.63 -7.90
CA LEU A 32 -6.95 1.92 -7.60
C LEU A 32 -7.87 2.72 -6.68
N TYR A 33 -7.30 3.42 -5.68
CA TYR A 33 -8.05 4.32 -4.81
C TYR A 33 -8.73 5.43 -5.63
N ASN A 34 -8.02 6.01 -6.60
CA ASN A 34 -8.56 7.01 -7.51
C ASN A 34 -9.60 6.44 -8.48
N GLN A 35 -9.58 5.13 -8.75
CA GLN A 35 -10.57 4.41 -9.56
C GLN A 35 -11.78 3.91 -8.74
N ASN A 36 -11.91 4.31 -7.47
CA ASN A 36 -12.94 3.85 -6.53
C ASN A 36 -12.87 2.34 -6.19
N GLN A 37 -11.78 1.67 -6.53
CA GLN A 37 -11.54 0.26 -6.23
C GLN A 37 -10.86 0.14 -4.86
N LEU A 38 -11.62 0.42 -3.79
CA LEU A 38 -11.09 0.54 -2.43
C LEU A 38 -10.55 -0.81 -1.90
N GLU A 39 -11.24 -1.90 -2.18
CA GLU A 39 -10.86 -3.25 -1.76
C GLU A 39 -9.51 -3.66 -2.38
N GLU A 40 -9.33 -3.45 -3.69
CA GLU A 40 -8.09 -3.73 -4.40
C GLU A 40 -6.97 -2.75 -4.03
N ALA A 41 -7.30 -1.50 -3.72
CA ALA A 41 -6.35 -0.52 -3.20
C ALA A 41 -5.79 -0.96 -1.84
N ILE A 42 -6.66 -1.39 -0.92
CA ILE A 42 -6.29 -1.94 0.39
C ILE A 42 -5.38 -3.15 0.24
N ALA A 43 -5.71 -4.08 -0.67
CA ALA A 43 -4.87 -5.24 -0.93
C ALA A 43 -3.47 -4.83 -1.40
N SER A 44 -3.37 -3.83 -2.29
CA SER A 44 -2.10 -3.32 -2.79
C SER A 44 -1.28 -2.63 -1.69
N TYR A 45 -1.90 -1.79 -0.86
CA TYR A 45 -1.19 -1.16 0.27
C TYR A 45 -0.72 -2.19 1.31
N ARG A 46 -1.50 -3.25 1.57
CA ARG A 46 -1.06 -4.35 2.45
C ARG A 46 0.20 -5.02 1.91
N GLN A 47 0.25 -5.30 0.60
CA GLN A 47 1.46 -5.86 -0.03
C GLN A 47 2.66 -4.91 0.12
N ALA A 48 2.47 -3.61 -0.07
CA ALA A 48 3.53 -2.62 0.15
C ALA A 48 4.06 -2.66 1.60
N THR A 49 3.17 -2.70 2.59
CA THR A 49 3.57 -2.76 4.02
C THR A 49 4.20 -4.08 4.45
N GLN A 50 3.91 -5.19 3.75
CA GLN A 50 4.57 -6.49 4.00
C GLN A 50 5.99 -6.53 3.44
N LEU A 51 6.21 -5.84 2.32
CA LEU A 51 7.51 -5.76 1.66
C LEU A 51 8.43 -4.74 2.32
N ASP A 52 7.87 -3.60 2.73
CA ASP A 52 8.55 -2.58 3.49
C ASP A 52 7.65 -2.08 4.63
N PRO A 53 7.84 -2.61 5.85
CA PRO A 53 7.12 -2.14 7.03
C PRO A 53 7.37 -0.66 7.35
N ASN A 54 8.44 -0.05 6.83
CA ASN A 54 8.78 1.36 7.05
C ASN A 54 8.19 2.29 5.97
N ASN A 55 7.45 1.76 5.00
CA ASN A 55 6.79 2.56 3.96
C ASN A 55 5.61 3.34 4.56
N SER A 56 5.94 4.50 5.13
CA SER A 56 4.99 5.41 5.79
C SER A 56 3.84 5.85 4.86
N PRO A 57 4.08 6.17 3.56
CA PRO A 57 3.00 6.45 2.61
C PRO A 57 2.00 5.30 2.47
N ALA A 58 2.48 4.08 2.27
CA ALA A 58 1.62 2.91 2.09
C ALA A 58 0.77 2.62 3.34
N TYR A 59 1.36 2.76 4.53
CA TYR A 59 0.65 2.57 5.80
C TYR A 59 -0.45 3.62 6.02
N ASN A 60 -0.15 4.89 5.77
CA ASN A 60 -1.14 5.97 5.87
C ASN A 60 -2.30 5.79 4.88
N ASN A 61 -1.98 5.40 3.65
CA ASN A 61 -2.98 5.17 2.62
C ASN A 61 -3.83 3.92 2.90
N LEU A 62 -3.24 2.87 3.48
CA LEU A 62 -3.98 1.69 3.97
C LEU A 62 -5.00 2.09 5.03
N LEU A 63 -4.59 2.83 6.07
CA LEU A 63 -5.48 3.27 7.14
C LEU A 63 -6.62 4.16 6.62
N ARG A 64 -6.32 5.08 5.70
CA ARG A 64 -7.32 5.93 5.06
C ARG A 64 -8.32 5.08 4.27
N SER A 65 -7.84 4.10 3.53
CA SER A 65 -8.67 3.23 2.70
C SER A 65 -9.53 2.27 3.53
N ASP A 66 -8.99 1.65 4.58
CA ASP A 66 -9.73 0.80 5.52
C ASP A 66 -10.82 1.61 6.26
N ARG A 67 -10.53 2.86 6.63
CA ARG A 67 -11.53 3.78 7.21
C ARG A 67 -12.66 4.06 6.21
N CYS A 68 -12.33 4.29 4.95
CA CYS A 68 -13.29 4.51 3.88
C CYS A 68 -14.16 3.27 3.58
N LEU A 69 -13.55 2.09 3.57
CA LEU A 69 -14.26 0.83 3.39
C LEU A 69 -15.21 0.56 4.56
N SER A 70 -14.75 0.75 5.80
CA SER A 70 -15.58 0.55 7.00
C SER A 70 -16.71 1.58 7.13
N SER A 71 -16.52 2.83 6.70
CA SER A 71 -17.64 3.77 6.56
C SER A 71 -18.63 3.29 5.51
N SER A 72 -18.16 2.81 4.35
CA SER A 72 -19.03 2.30 3.28
C SER A 72 -19.82 1.06 3.71
N PHE A 73 -19.21 0.17 4.51
CA PHE A 73 -19.87 -1.04 5.02
C PHE A 73 -20.96 -0.73 6.04
N LYS A 74 -20.77 0.28 6.91
CA LYS A 74 -21.84 0.77 7.81
C LYS A 74 -23.08 1.26 7.05
N PHE A 75 -22.92 1.66 5.79
CA PHE A 75 -24.00 2.10 4.91
C PHE A 75 -24.48 1.03 3.91
N SER A 76 -24.12 -0.26 4.06
CA SER A 76 -24.60 -1.32 3.14
C SER A 76 -26.12 -1.59 3.20
N ARG A 77 -26.88 -0.92 4.07
CA ARG A 77 -28.36 -0.82 3.94
C ARG A 77 -28.84 0.28 3.00
N TYR A 78 -27.96 1.17 2.52
CA TYR A 78 -28.33 2.27 1.65
C TYR A 78 -27.13 2.74 0.80
N ALA A 79 -27.07 2.21 -0.43
CA ALA A 79 -26.32 2.64 -1.60
C ALA A 79 -25.20 3.70 -1.43
N ARG A 80 -23.96 3.27 -1.73
CA ARG A 80 -22.92 4.02 -2.49
C ARG A 80 -22.77 5.50 -2.07
N SER A 81 -22.38 5.77 -0.83
CA SER A 81 -22.07 7.15 -0.41
C SER A 81 -20.61 7.51 -0.71
N THR A 82 -20.48 8.44 -1.63
CA THR A 82 -19.31 9.11 -2.22
C THR A 82 -18.49 9.95 -1.23
N SER A 83 -18.38 9.59 0.04
CA SER A 83 -17.79 10.47 1.07
C SER A 83 -16.27 10.44 1.18
N CYS A 84 -15.56 9.57 0.46
CA CYS A 84 -14.10 9.48 0.50
C CYS A 84 -13.36 10.18 -0.65
N PHE A 85 -14.12 10.72 -1.61
CA PHE A 85 -13.60 11.58 -2.67
C PHE A 85 -13.51 13.02 -2.18
N GLY A 86 -12.51 13.28 -1.34
CA GLY A 86 -12.01 14.62 -1.08
C GLY A 86 -10.58 14.71 -1.60
N SER A 87 -10.42 15.28 -2.80
CA SER A 87 -9.19 15.94 -3.28
C SER A 87 -9.54 17.43 -3.42
N PRO A 88 -8.59 18.35 -3.17
CA PRO A 88 -7.48 18.58 -4.09
C PRO A 88 -6.17 17.94 -3.66
#